data_AF-A0A1U8LIW4-F1
#
_entry.id   AF-A0A1U8LIW4-F1
#
_cell.length_a   1.000
_cell.length_b   1.000
_cell.length_c   1.000
_cell.angle_alpha   90.00
_cell.angle_beta   90.00
_cell.angle_gamma   90.00
#
_symmetry.space_group_name_H-M   'P 1'
#
loop_
_entity.id
_entity.type
_entity.pdbx_description
1 polymer ?
#
loop_
_entity_poly.entity_id
_entity_poly.type
_entity_poly.pdbx_seq_one_letter_code
_entity_poly.pdbx_strand_id
1 'polypeptide(L)'
;MDLSSQSTDTSSTLTLGLVSPSPSSSHRKSIADDSVTLQLGTRDPTRSPFRPVPLQLLEPHQNGNTIERERCDDNDDGSREIEEFRILGHPMCLKRRRDSSSLSSPSPTKRMTVETDLEKRKAAVKSWGSQPIHVADPDVFDMMEQEKKRQFMGIELIASENFVCRAVMEALGSHLTNKYSEGMPGARYYGGNQYIDEIETLCWKRALEAFGLDAENWGVNVQPHSCTSANFAVFTGLLLPGDRIMGLDTPSGGNTSHGYYTPNGRKVSGASIFFESLPYKVNPQTGYIDYEKLEERALDFRPKILICGGSSYPREWDYARFRQIADKCGAVLLCDMAQISGLIAAKEAANPFEYCDIVTSTTHKSLRGPRGGIIFYRKGKKPKKGGMLLSQGNCNEQYDFEEKINFSVFPSLQGGPHNNHIAALAIALKQVATPEYKAYMQQVKKNAQALASSLSRRKCKLITGGTDNHLLLWNLRPFGLTGKIYEKVCEMCHITVNKIAIFGENGVITPGGVRIGTPAMTSRGCLESDFDTIASFLLRAAHIASMMQRDHGKPLKASVKSLQEHKDILELRMQVETFASQFSMPGFDI
;
A
#
# COMPACT_ATOMS: atom_id res chain seq x y z
N MET A 1 -36.68 72.11 2.73
CA MET A 1 -35.58 72.64 1.90
C MET A 1 -35.33 71.63 0.80
N ASP A 2 -36.06 71.80 -0.31
CA ASP A 2 -35.54 71.87 -1.69
C ASP A 2 -34.38 70.91 -2.04
N LEU A 3 -34.46 69.98 -3.01
CA LEU A 3 -35.19 69.95 -4.28
C LEU A 3 -35.31 68.50 -4.84
N SER A 4 -36.51 68.22 -5.41
CA SER A 4 -36.87 67.37 -6.59
C SER A 4 -36.30 65.92 -6.73
N SER A 5 -37.09 64.83 -6.67
CA SER A 5 -38.16 64.33 -7.58
C SER A 5 -37.65 64.04 -9.02
N GLN A 6 -37.93 62.95 -9.73
CA GLN A 6 -38.99 61.92 -9.72
C GLN A 6 -38.60 60.85 -10.80
N SER A 7 -38.85 59.55 -10.56
CA SER A 7 -39.86 58.68 -11.24
C SER A 7 -39.44 57.89 -12.51
N THR A 8 -39.57 56.54 -12.40
CA THR A 8 -40.25 55.55 -13.29
C THR A 8 -39.80 55.42 -14.77
N ASP A 9 -39.75 54.30 -15.47
CA ASP A 9 -40.40 52.98 -15.36
C ASP A 9 -39.85 52.03 -16.48
N THR A 10 -40.28 50.77 -16.45
CA THR A 10 -40.47 49.82 -17.60
C THR A 10 -39.36 48.87 -18.11
N SER A 11 -39.87 47.66 -18.42
CA SER A 11 -39.24 46.41 -18.87
C SER A 11 -38.73 46.39 -20.31
N SER A 12 -37.80 45.48 -20.64
CA SER A 12 -37.86 44.70 -21.89
C SER A 12 -36.85 43.54 -21.95
N THR A 13 -37.37 42.39 -22.37
CA THR A 13 -36.70 41.18 -22.92
C THR A 13 -35.84 41.48 -24.15
N LEU A 14 -34.75 40.73 -24.37
CA LEU A 14 -34.20 40.48 -25.72
C LEU A 14 -33.34 39.20 -25.81
N THR A 15 -33.42 38.57 -26.98
CA THR A 15 -32.98 37.22 -27.36
C THR A 15 -31.90 37.29 -28.45
N LEU A 16 -31.27 36.13 -28.74
CA LEU A 16 -30.67 35.65 -30.02
C LEU A 16 -29.21 35.97 -30.40
N GLY A 17 -28.52 34.92 -30.90
CA GLY A 17 -27.37 35.06 -31.81
C GLY A 17 -26.45 33.82 -31.98
N LEU A 18 -26.86 32.84 -32.80
CA LEU A 18 -26.02 31.76 -33.37
C LEU A 18 -25.56 32.18 -34.78
N VAL A 19 -24.25 32.13 -35.11
CA VAL A 19 -23.73 31.98 -36.50
C VAL A 19 -22.31 31.39 -36.51
N SER A 20 -22.10 30.36 -37.35
CA SER A 20 -20.82 29.68 -37.70
C SER A 20 -19.97 30.46 -38.72
N PRO A 21 -18.68 30.11 -38.93
CA PRO A 21 -18.33 29.62 -40.29
C PRO A 21 -17.15 28.61 -40.38
N SER A 22 -17.14 27.87 -41.49
CA SER A 22 -16.00 27.19 -42.18
C SER A 22 -15.99 27.68 -43.65
N PRO A 23 -14.99 27.46 -44.57
CA PRO A 23 -13.91 26.43 -44.59
C PRO A 23 -12.52 26.80 -45.23
N SER A 24 -11.52 25.89 -45.09
CA SER A 24 -10.32 25.58 -45.98
C SER A 24 -9.23 26.66 -46.24
N SER A 25 -7.91 26.43 -46.45
CA SER A 25 -7.02 25.26 -46.69
C SER A 25 -5.51 25.57 -46.45
N SER A 26 -4.73 24.51 -46.16
CA SER A 26 -3.29 24.23 -46.48
C SER A 26 -2.11 25.11 -46.00
N HIS A 27 -1.31 24.59 -45.04
CA HIS A 27 0.04 24.02 -45.30
C HIS A 27 0.64 23.41 -44.01
N ARG A 28 0.99 22.12 -44.05
CA ARG A 28 1.67 21.34 -43.00
C ARG A 28 3.20 21.48 -43.11
N LYS A 29 3.88 21.62 -41.97
CA LYS A 29 5.20 21.02 -41.68
C LYS A 29 5.17 20.38 -40.29
N SER A 30 5.80 19.22 -40.18
CA SER A 30 5.63 18.17 -39.17
C SER A 30 6.35 18.41 -37.85
N ILE A 31 5.73 17.95 -36.75
CA ILE A 31 6.42 17.55 -35.52
C ILE A 31 6.04 16.08 -35.25
N ALA A 32 7.06 15.29 -34.91
CA ALA A 32 7.01 13.84 -34.73
C ALA A 32 6.21 13.43 -33.49
N ASP A 33 5.42 12.38 -33.65
CA ASP A 33 4.64 11.68 -32.63
C ASP A 33 5.18 10.25 -32.54
N ASP A 34 5.84 9.89 -31.44
CA ASP A 34 6.33 8.54 -31.16
C ASP A 34 5.24 7.71 -30.47
N SER A 35 4.15 7.49 -31.20
CA SER A 35 3.09 6.55 -30.82
C SER A 35 3.27 5.21 -31.54
N VAL A 36 3.78 4.21 -30.81
CA VAL A 36 3.88 2.83 -31.30
C VAL A 36 2.48 2.24 -31.45
N THR A 37 2.03 2.13 -32.70
CA THR A 37 0.78 1.47 -33.10
C THR A 37 1.11 0.13 -33.77
N LEU A 38 0.67 -0.98 -33.18
CA LEU A 38 0.82 -2.33 -33.72
C LEU A 38 -0.16 -2.54 -34.89
N GLN A 39 0.35 -2.56 -36.12
CA GLN A 39 -0.37 -3.02 -37.31
C GLN A 39 -0.35 -4.55 -37.39
N LEU A 40 -1.53 -5.17 -37.26
CA LEU A 40 -1.77 -6.56 -37.61
C LEU A 40 -1.96 -6.68 -39.13
N GLY A 41 -1.06 -7.43 -39.77
CA GLY A 41 -1.09 -7.70 -41.21
C GLY A 41 -2.32 -8.51 -41.63
N THR A 42 -2.86 -8.12 -42.76
CA THR A 42 -3.92 -8.74 -43.54
C THR A 42 -3.54 -10.14 -44.03
N ARG A 43 -4.47 -11.10 -43.89
CA ARG A 43 -4.51 -12.36 -44.65
C ARG A 43 -5.49 -12.21 -45.82
N ASP A 44 -5.15 -12.81 -46.96
CA ASP A 44 -6.04 -13.11 -48.08
C ASP A 44 -6.27 -14.66 -48.16
N PRO A 45 -7.21 -15.21 -48.96
CA PRO A 45 -8.40 -15.85 -48.42
C PRO A 45 -8.63 -17.24 -49.04
N THR A 46 -8.67 -18.32 -48.26
CA THR A 46 -9.34 -19.54 -48.74
C THR A 46 -10.09 -20.25 -47.62
N ARG A 47 -11.35 -20.56 -47.95
CA ARG A 47 -12.38 -21.38 -47.27
C ARG A 47 -13.32 -20.73 -46.25
N SER A 48 -14.58 -21.04 -46.50
CA SER A 48 -15.85 -20.54 -45.97
C SER A 48 -16.34 -21.41 -44.79
N PRO A 49 -17.54 -21.19 -44.18
CA PRO A 49 -17.67 -21.00 -42.74
C PRO A 49 -18.34 -22.17 -42.00
N PHE A 50 -18.05 -22.33 -40.71
CA PHE A 50 -18.90 -23.09 -39.79
C PHE A 50 -19.41 -22.20 -38.66
N ARG A 51 -20.72 -22.27 -38.43
CA ARG A 51 -21.52 -21.50 -37.45
C ARG A 51 -21.15 -21.84 -35.99
N PRO A 52 -21.42 -20.93 -35.03
CA PRO A 52 -21.14 -21.15 -33.62
C PRO A 52 -22.23 -22.00 -32.94
N VAL A 53 -21.81 -22.90 -32.04
CA VAL A 53 -22.68 -23.66 -31.13
C VAL A 53 -22.51 -23.10 -29.72
N PRO A 54 -23.59 -22.74 -29.00
CA PRO A 54 -23.50 -22.21 -27.64
C PRO A 54 -23.37 -23.32 -26.59
N LEU A 55 -22.60 -23.03 -25.54
CA LEU A 55 -22.46 -23.85 -24.32
C LEU A 55 -23.74 -23.76 -23.47
N GLN A 56 -24.38 -24.89 -23.22
CA GLN A 56 -25.45 -25.01 -22.22
C GLN A 56 -25.11 -26.05 -21.16
N LEU A 57 -25.49 -25.69 -19.93
CA LEU A 57 -25.36 -26.36 -18.65
C LEU A 57 -25.85 -27.81 -18.66
N LEU A 58 -25.19 -28.63 -17.84
CA LEU A 58 -25.65 -29.94 -17.39
C LEU A 58 -26.74 -29.80 -16.32
N GLU A 59 -27.88 -30.44 -16.55
CA GLU A 59 -28.72 -31.01 -15.48
C GLU A 59 -29.04 -32.48 -15.79
N PRO A 60 -29.24 -33.33 -14.77
CA PRO A 60 -29.42 -34.78 -14.93
C PRO A 60 -30.91 -35.17 -14.93
N HIS A 61 -31.29 -36.29 -15.57
CA HIS A 61 -32.18 -37.31 -15.00
C HIS A 61 -32.55 -38.45 -15.98
N GLN A 62 -32.35 -39.67 -15.46
CA GLN A 62 -33.26 -40.84 -15.41
C GLN A 62 -33.72 -41.65 -16.64
N ASN A 63 -33.52 -42.96 -16.43
CA ASN A 63 -34.38 -44.11 -16.71
C ASN A 63 -34.45 -44.69 -18.14
N GLY A 64 -33.90 -45.91 -18.25
CA GLY A 64 -34.78 -47.09 -18.30
C GLY A 64 -34.52 -48.07 -19.44
N ASN A 65 -34.21 -49.32 -19.05
CA ASN A 65 -34.79 -50.57 -19.60
C ASN A 65 -34.36 -51.03 -21.03
N THR A 66 -34.04 -52.28 -21.37
CA THR A 66 -33.91 -53.59 -20.68
C THR A 66 -33.38 -54.67 -21.70
N ILE A 67 -32.73 -55.76 -21.21
CA ILE A 67 -32.55 -57.17 -21.75
C ILE A 67 -31.83 -57.31 -23.14
N GLU A 68 -30.80 -58.15 -23.37
CA GLU A 68 -30.76 -59.62 -23.32
C GLU A 68 -29.36 -60.26 -23.16
N ARG A 69 -29.39 -61.49 -22.62
CA ARG A 69 -28.29 -62.43 -22.37
C ARG A 69 -28.04 -63.29 -23.62
N GLU A 70 -26.78 -63.66 -23.87
CA GLU A 70 -26.42 -64.99 -24.39
C GLU A 70 -24.96 -65.35 -24.06
N ARG A 71 -24.67 -66.65 -24.00
CA ARG A 71 -23.46 -67.32 -23.46
C ARG A 71 -22.60 -67.91 -24.59
N CYS A 72 -21.31 -68.17 -24.26
CA CYS A 72 -20.34 -69.12 -24.87
C CYS A 72 -19.79 -68.70 -26.26
N ASP A 73 -18.51 -68.81 -26.64
CA ASP A 73 -17.44 -69.78 -26.32
C ASP A 73 -16.03 -69.16 -26.48
N ASP A 74 -15.03 -69.87 -25.95
CA ASP A 74 -13.58 -69.66 -26.15
C ASP A 74 -13.18 -69.59 -27.63
N ASN A 75 -12.32 -68.63 -27.98
CA ASN A 75 -11.26 -68.81 -28.98
C ASN A 75 -10.12 -67.80 -28.74
N ASP A 76 -8.94 -68.37 -28.55
CA ASP A 76 -7.64 -67.73 -28.57
C ASP A 76 -7.32 -67.22 -29.99
N ASP A 77 -7.22 -65.91 -30.18
CA ASP A 77 -6.37 -65.35 -31.23
C ASP A 77 -5.81 -63.98 -30.85
N GLY A 78 -4.52 -63.81 -31.05
CA GLY A 78 -3.73 -62.70 -30.58
C GLY A 78 -3.98 -61.43 -31.37
N SER A 79 -4.56 -60.42 -30.73
CA SER A 79 -4.33 -59.02 -31.09
C SER A 79 -4.55 -58.13 -29.86
N ARG A 80 -3.46 -57.67 -29.24
CA ARG A 80 -3.54 -56.67 -28.17
C ARG A 80 -3.90 -55.34 -28.79
N GLU A 81 -5.13 -54.90 -28.57
CA GLU A 81 -5.61 -53.55 -28.86
C GLU A 81 -4.66 -52.50 -28.27
N ILE A 82 -4.22 -51.57 -29.12
CA ILE A 82 -3.60 -50.32 -28.70
C ILE A 82 -4.77 -49.41 -28.32
N GLU A 83 -4.96 -49.16 -27.03
CA GLU A 83 -5.92 -48.13 -26.58
C GLU A 83 -5.45 -46.75 -27.07
N GLU A 84 -6.04 -46.31 -28.18
CA GLU A 84 -5.87 -44.98 -28.72
C GLU A 84 -6.98 -44.10 -28.16
N PHE A 85 -6.64 -43.11 -27.33
CA PHE A 85 -7.61 -42.14 -26.82
C PHE A 85 -7.30 -40.75 -27.37
N ARG A 86 -8.36 -39.94 -27.52
CA ARG A 86 -8.30 -38.61 -28.12
C ARG A 86 -8.47 -37.54 -27.05
N ILE A 87 -7.54 -36.58 -27.02
CA ILE A 87 -7.70 -35.33 -26.27
C ILE A 87 -7.84 -34.21 -27.29
N LEU A 88 -8.92 -33.42 -27.20
CA LEU A 88 -9.22 -32.31 -28.11
C LEU A 88 -9.20 -32.70 -29.60
N GLY A 89 -9.68 -33.90 -29.94
CA GLY A 89 -9.77 -34.36 -31.31
C GLY A 89 -8.46 -34.86 -31.94
N HIS A 90 -7.36 -34.88 -31.19
CA HIS A 90 -6.07 -35.41 -31.66
C HIS A 90 -5.83 -36.82 -31.11
N PRO A 91 -5.57 -37.82 -31.98
CA PRO A 91 -5.25 -39.18 -31.54
C PRO A 91 -3.87 -39.22 -30.88
N MET A 92 -3.81 -39.82 -29.70
CA MET A 92 -2.57 -40.03 -28.94
C MET A 92 -2.35 -41.54 -28.79
N CYS A 93 -1.14 -41.99 -29.07
CA CYS A 93 -0.76 -43.39 -28.94
C CYS A 93 0.20 -43.58 -27.74
N LEU A 94 -0.19 -44.39 -26.76
CA LEU A 94 0.67 -44.76 -25.63
C LEU A 94 1.70 -45.80 -26.07
N LYS A 95 2.92 -45.36 -26.39
CA LYS A 95 4.06 -46.25 -26.60
C LYS A 95 4.54 -46.80 -25.24
N ARG A 96 4.01 -47.95 -24.81
CA ARG A 96 4.63 -48.72 -23.71
C ARG A 96 5.98 -49.26 -24.19
N ARG A 97 7.07 -48.69 -23.71
CA ARG A 97 8.42 -49.21 -23.94
C ARG A 97 8.56 -50.53 -23.17
N ARG A 98 8.56 -51.65 -23.89
CA ARG A 98 8.90 -52.96 -23.34
C ARG A 98 10.42 -53.05 -23.27
N ASP A 99 10.99 -52.68 -22.14
CA ASP A 99 12.36 -53.11 -21.82
C ASP A 99 12.26 -54.60 -21.48
N SER A 100 12.61 -55.46 -22.44
CA SER A 100 12.89 -56.86 -22.18
C SER A 100 14.24 -56.95 -21.46
N SER A 101 14.25 -56.71 -20.14
CA SER A 101 15.37 -57.12 -19.30
C SER A 101 14.95 -58.36 -18.52
N SER A 102 15.50 -59.48 -18.98
CA SER A 102 15.84 -60.65 -18.18
C SER A 102 16.20 -60.26 -16.74
N LEU A 103 15.68 -61.01 -15.77
CA LEU A 103 16.13 -61.03 -14.38
C LEU A 103 17.66 -61.21 -14.35
N SER A 104 18.36 -60.09 -14.19
CA SER A 104 19.79 -60.08 -13.88
C SER A 104 19.99 -59.09 -12.75
N SER A 105 20.51 -59.59 -11.65
CA SER A 105 21.04 -58.85 -10.50
C SER A 105 21.76 -57.57 -10.95
N PRO A 106 21.62 -56.43 -10.26
CA PRO A 106 22.22 -55.19 -10.71
C PRO A 106 23.75 -55.34 -10.69
N SER A 107 24.35 -55.36 -11.88
CA SER A 107 25.81 -55.28 -12.01
C SER A 107 26.30 -53.93 -11.43
N PRO A 108 27.46 -53.89 -10.74
CA PRO A 108 27.96 -52.69 -10.08
C PRO A 108 28.07 -51.47 -11.01
N THR A 109 28.34 -51.71 -12.30
CA THR A 109 28.57 -50.71 -13.33
C THR A 109 27.33 -49.91 -13.73
N LYS A 110 26.11 -50.49 -13.68
CA LYS A 110 24.86 -49.75 -13.95
C LYS A 110 24.47 -48.82 -12.78
N ARG A 111 24.78 -49.22 -11.55
CA ARG A 111 24.55 -48.40 -10.36
C ARG A 111 25.47 -47.18 -10.34
N MET A 112 26.75 -47.38 -10.68
CA MET A 112 27.73 -46.30 -10.79
C MET A 112 27.39 -45.28 -11.89
N THR A 113 26.90 -45.72 -13.06
CA THR A 113 26.53 -44.79 -14.15
C THR A 113 25.31 -43.92 -13.79
N VAL A 114 24.30 -44.49 -13.13
CA VAL A 114 23.12 -43.74 -12.64
C VAL A 114 23.51 -42.79 -11.49
N GLU A 115 24.41 -43.19 -10.59
CA GLU A 115 24.93 -42.33 -9.53
C GLU A 115 25.75 -41.15 -10.11
N THR A 116 26.59 -41.39 -11.11
CA THR A 116 27.33 -40.30 -11.79
C THR A 116 26.41 -39.32 -12.54
N ASP A 117 25.26 -39.77 -13.03
CA ASP A 117 24.25 -38.90 -13.65
C ASP A 117 23.50 -38.06 -12.60
N LEU A 118 23.13 -38.67 -11.46
CA LEU A 118 22.49 -37.95 -10.37
C LEU A 118 23.40 -36.88 -9.76
N GLU A 119 24.69 -37.17 -9.55
CA GLU A 119 25.63 -36.18 -9.01
C GLU A 119 25.88 -35.04 -10.00
N LYS A 120 25.92 -35.31 -11.31
CA LYS A 120 25.96 -34.23 -12.32
C LYS A 120 24.71 -33.36 -12.28
N ARG A 121 23.52 -33.96 -12.17
CA ARG A 121 22.26 -33.20 -12.04
C ARG A 121 22.21 -32.39 -10.76
N LYS A 122 22.65 -32.95 -9.62
CA LYS A 122 22.79 -32.21 -8.34
C LYS A 122 23.78 -31.05 -8.46
N ALA A 123 24.93 -31.29 -9.07
CA ALA A 123 25.95 -30.25 -9.29
C ALA A 123 25.40 -29.12 -10.16
N ALA A 124 24.66 -29.45 -11.23
CA ALA A 124 24.00 -28.47 -12.07
C ALA A 124 22.96 -27.64 -11.30
N VAL A 125 22.16 -28.27 -10.42
CA VAL A 125 21.21 -27.52 -9.57
C VAL A 125 21.95 -26.60 -8.59
N LYS A 126 22.99 -27.10 -7.91
CA LYS A 126 23.82 -26.28 -7.00
C LYS A 126 24.48 -25.12 -7.73
N SER A 127 24.91 -25.32 -8.98
CA SER A 127 25.65 -24.32 -9.72
C SER A 127 24.82 -23.08 -10.05
N TRP A 128 23.49 -23.19 -10.21
CA TRP A 128 22.61 -22.02 -10.40
C TRP A 128 21.82 -21.66 -9.13
N GLY A 129 21.35 -22.64 -8.37
CA GLY A 129 20.45 -22.44 -7.23
C GLY A 129 21.13 -22.05 -5.90
N SER A 130 22.47 -21.99 -5.86
CA SER A 130 23.22 -21.64 -4.64
C SER A 130 24.27 -20.54 -4.86
N GLN A 131 24.22 -19.85 -6.00
CA GLN A 131 25.11 -18.71 -6.23
C GLN A 131 24.72 -17.54 -5.33
N PRO A 132 25.68 -16.87 -4.67
CA PRO A 132 25.41 -15.59 -4.02
C PRO A 132 25.13 -14.52 -5.09
N ILE A 133 24.36 -13.49 -4.72
CA ILE A 133 23.88 -12.49 -5.68
C ILE A 133 25.01 -11.78 -6.46
N HIS A 134 26.15 -11.48 -5.82
CA HIS A 134 27.29 -10.84 -6.50
C HIS A 134 27.92 -11.70 -7.62
N VAL A 135 27.64 -13.01 -7.65
CA VAL A 135 28.05 -13.91 -8.73
C VAL A 135 26.90 -14.09 -9.72
N ALA A 136 25.68 -14.30 -9.21
CA ALA A 136 24.51 -14.57 -10.04
C ALA A 136 24.07 -13.37 -10.89
N ASP A 137 24.17 -12.16 -10.31
CA ASP A 137 23.78 -10.89 -10.93
C ASP A 137 24.61 -9.73 -10.33
N PRO A 138 25.82 -9.48 -10.85
CA PRO A 138 26.69 -8.39 -10.39
C PRO A 138 26.06 -7.00 -10.55
N ASP A 139 25.26 -6.79 -11.60
CA ASP A 139 24.64 -5.49 -11.89
C ASP A 139 23.61 -5.13 -10.79
N VAL A 140 22.76 -6.08 -10.41
CA VAL A 140 21.81 -5.89 -9.30
C VAL A 140 22.54 -5.73 -7.97
N PHE A 141 23.60 -6.51 -7.73
CA PHE A 141 24.40 -6.37 -6.52
C PHE A 141 25.00 -4.97 -6.37
N ASP A 142 25.59 -4.42 -7.43
CA ASP A 142 26.18 -3.08 -7.42
C ASP A 142 25.13 -2.00 -7.14
N MET A 143 23.92 -2.12 -7.72
CA MET A 143 22.81 -1.21 -7.42
C MET A 143 22.34 -1.31 -5.97
N MET A 144 22.30 -2.51 -5.40
CA MET A 144 21.96 -2.72 -3.99
C MET A 144 22.99 -2.10 -3.04
N GLU A 145 24.28 -2.23 -3.35
CA GLU A 145 25.37 -1.62 -2.56
C GLU A 145 25.34 -0.09 -2.65
N GLN A 146 24.99 0.48 -3.81
CA GLN A 146 24.78 1.93 -3.95
C GLN A 146 23.61 2.44 -3.11
N GLU A 147 22.47 1.74 -3.09
CA GLU A 147 21.32 2.11 -2.23
C GLU A 147 21.66 1.96 -0.75
N LYS A 148 22.41 0.92 -0.37
CA LYS A 148 22.93 0.73 1.00
C LYS A 148 23.76 1.94 1.43
N LYS A 149 24.67 2.38 0.57
CA LYS A 149 25.51 3.57 0.80
C LYS A 149 24.67 4.85 0.87
N ARG A 150 23.66 5.02 0.01
CA ARG A 150 22.75 6.17 0.01
C ARG A 150 22.02 6.30 1.35
N GLN A 151 21.44 5.21 1.85
CA GLN A 151 20.76 5.17 3.15
C GLN A 151 21.72 5.50 4.31
N PHE A 152 22.95 5.00 4.25
CA PHE A 152 23.95 5.25 5.29
C PHE A 152 24.44 6.70 5.32
N MET A 153 24.70 7.29 4.16
CA MET A 153 25.27 8.64 4.03
C MET A 153 24.23 9.76 4.03
N GLY A 154 22.93 9.44 3.94
CA GLY A 154 21.84 10.40 3.89
C GLY A 154 21.18 10.70 5.24
N ILE A 155 20.50 11.86 5.30
CA ILE A 155 19.53 12.18 6.35
C ILE A 155 18.13 11.83 5.81
N GLU A 156 17.58 10.72 6.30
CA GLU A 156 16.31 10.16 5.82
C GLU A 156 15.12 10.69 6.62
N LEU A 157 14.31 11.56 5.99
CA LEU A 157 13.23 12.30 6.64
C LEU A 157 11.84 12.03 6.04
N ILE A 158 11.72 11.04 5.17
CA ILE A 158 10.41 10.58 4.70
C ILE A 158 9.68 9.95 5.88
N ALA A 159 8.57 10.57 6.31
CA ALA A 159 7.84 10.17 7.51
C ALA A 159 7.27 8.73 7.49
N SER A 160 7.22 8.11 6.31
CA SER A 160 6.74 6.74 6.10
C SER A 160 7.85 5.71 5.92
N GLU A 161 9.12 6.11 6.05
CA GLU A 161 10.27 5.22 5.96
C GLU A 161 10.85 4.91 7.34
N ASN A 162 11.54 3.78 7.42
CA ASN A 162 12.24 3.32 8.60
C ASN A 162 13.27 2.23 8.21
N PHE A 163 14.17 1.90 9.13
CA PHE A 163 15.17 0.85 8.96
C PHE A 163 14.80 -0.37 9.79
N VAL A 164 14.62 -1.51 9.14
CA VAL A 164 14.29 -2.78 9.81
C VAL A 164 15.52 -3.41 10.45
N CYS A 165 15.32 -4.31 11.41
CA CYS A 165 16.44 -5.06 11.98
C CYS A 165 16.91 -6.19 11.04
N ARG A 166 18.13 -6.69 11.25
CA ARG A 166 18.74 -7.76 10.44
C ARG A 166 17.87 -9.02 10.40
N ALA A 167 17.31 -9.43 11.53
CA ALA A 167 16.43 -10.61 11.62
C ALA A 167 15.17 -10.49 10.74
N VAL A 168 14.61 -9.30 10.55
CA VAL A 168 13.49 -9.06 9.62
C VAL A 168 13.93 -9.26 8.18
N MET A 169 15.13 -8.80 7.80
CA MET A 169 15.68 -9.00 6.45
C MET A 169 16.01 -10.47 6.16
N GLU A 170 16.61 -11.17 7.13
CA GLU A 170 16.91 -12.60 7.02
C GLU A 170 15.64 -13.44 6.84
N ALA A 171 14.56 -13.12 7.55
CA ALA A 171 13.27 -13.79 7.37
C ALA A 171 12.63 -13.48 6.01
N LEU A 172 12.72 -12.23 5.52
CA LEU A 172 12.21 -11.83 4.20
C LEU A 172 12.92 -12.56 3.05
N GLY A 173 14.24 -12.73 3.13
CA GLY A 173 15.05 -13.45 2.14
C GLY A 173 15.10 -14.97 2.31
N SER A 174 14.16 -15.55 3.07
CA SER A 174 14.21 -16.97 3.44
C SER A 174 13.44 -17.90 2.50
N HIS A 175 13.68 -19.21 2.66
CA HIS A 175 13.00 -20.30 1.95
C HIS A 175 11.47 -20.32 2.13
N LEU A 176 10.92 -19.56 3.07
CA LEU A 176 9.47 -19.42 3.26
C LEU A 176 8.77 -18.84 2.02
N THR A 177 9.50 -18.14 1.15
CA THR A 177 8.99 -17.66 -0.15
C THR A 177 8.52 -18.79 -1.08
N ASN A 178 8.95 -20.03 -0.83
CA ASN A 178 8.64 -21.17 -1.72
C ASN A 178 7.27 -21.81 -1.44
N LYS A 179 6.67 -21.55 -0.26
CA LYS A 179 5.48 -22.28 0.18
C LYS A 179 4.20 -21.56 -0.20
N TYR A 180 3.31 -22.26 -0.89
CA TYR A 180 1.95 -21.84 -1.16
C TYR A 180 1.00 -22.29 -0.03
N SER A 181 0.25 -21.36 0.57
CA SER A 181 -0.52 -21.60 1.80
C SER A 181 -1.91 -20.93 1.80
N GLU A 182 -2.62 -20.96 0.66
CA GLU A 182 -3.98 -20.42 0.57
C GLU A 182 -4.92 -21.00 1.65
N GLY A 183 -5.80 -20.13 2.14
CA GLY A 183 -6.68 -20.38 3.29
C GLY A 183 -6.11 -19.84 4.60
N MET A 184 -6.65 -20.32 5.71
CA MET A 184 -6.24 -19.94 7.06
C MET A 184 -5.54 -21.12 7.76
N PRO A 185 -4.71 -20.89 8.79
CA PRO A 185 -4.21 -21.95 9.67
C PRO A 185 -5.28 -22.97 10.08
N GLY A 186 -5.01 -24.26 9.86
CA GLY A 186 -5.96 -25.35 10.09
C GLY A 186 -7.02 -25.58 9.00
N ALA A 187 -7.16 -24.65 8.04
CA ALA A 187 -8.12 -24.70 6.94
C ALA A 187 -7.45 -24.28 5.62
N ARG A 188 -6.40 -25.02 5.24
CA ARG A 188 -5.61 -24.77 4.01
C ARG A 188 -6.13 -25.56 2.82
N TYR A 189 -5.97 -24.98 1.63
CA TYR A 189 -6.29 -25.63 0.35
C TYR A 189 -5.21 -26.63 -0.09
N TYR A 190 -4.00 -26.53 0.48
CA TYR A 190 -2.86 -27.38 0.15
C TYR A 190 -2.28 -28.03 1.41
N GLY A 191 -1.69 -29.21 1.24
CA GLY A 191 -0.89 -29.89 2.28
C GLY A 191 0.48 -29.23 2.53
N GLY A 192 1.20 -29.76 3.52
CA GLY A 192 2.58 -29.36 3.85
C GLY A 192 2.71 -28.01 4.55
N ASN A 193 1.66 -27.52 5.21
CA ASN A 193 1.61 -26.21 5.86
C ASN A 193 1.82 -26.24 7.39
N GLN A 194 2.26 -27.36 7.97
CA GLN A 194 2.43 -27.52 9.43
C GLN A 194 3.15 -26.32 10.08
N TYR A 195 4.36 -26.00 9.62
CA TYR A 195 5.15 -24.90 10.18
C TYR A 195 4.68 -23.51 9.71
N ILE A 196 4.02 -23.43 8.54
CA ILE A 196 3.43 -22.17 8.08
C ILE A 196 2.28 -21.76 9.01
N ASP A 197 1.46 -22.72 9.41
CA ASP A 197 0.34 -22.50 10.34
C ASP A 197 0.85 -22.08 11.71
N GLU A 198 1.93 -22.70 12.21
CA GLU A 198 2.60 -22.29 13.45
C GLU A 198 3.13 -20.84 13.37
N ILE A 199 3.81 -20.48 12.28
CA ILE A 199 4.35 -19.13 12.05
C ILE A 199 3.22 -18.09 11.99
N GLU A 200 2.17 -18.35 11.22
CA GLU A 200 1.07 -17.42 11.05
C GLU A 200 0.25 -17.26 12.34
N THR A 201 -0.02 -18.35 13.05
CA THR A 201 -0.69 -18.33 14.36
C THR A 201 0.13 -17.54 15.38
N LEU A 202 1.46 -17.72 15.39
CA LEU A 202 2.36 -16.95 16.25
C LEU A 202 2.34 -15.46 15.90
N CYS A 203 2.28 -15.13 14.61
CA CYS A 203 2.18 -13.76 14.14
C CYS A 203 0.89 -13.09 14.65
N TRP A 204 -0.26 -13.79 14.59
CA TRP A 204 -1.52 -13.30 15.14
C TRP A 204 -1.45 -13.01 16.63
N LYS A 205 -0.92 -13.97 17.41
CA LYS A 205 -0.78 -13.82 18.87
C LYS A 205 0.07 -12.59 19.21
N ARG A 206 1.22 -12.44 18.55
CA ARG A 206 2.11 -11.29 18.76
C ARG A 206 1.49 -9.98 18.29
N ALA A 207 0.65 -10.00 17.26
CA ALA A 207 -0.06 -8.80 16.81
C ALA A 207 -1.04 -8.33 17.87
N LEU A 208 -1.86 -9.23 18.41
CA LEU A 208 -2.80 -8.89 19.48
C LEU A 208 -2.06 -8.42 20.75
N GLU A 209 -0.99 -9.14 21.15
CA GLU A 209 -0.16 -8.79 22.31
C GLU A 209 0.50 -7.41 22.17
N ALA A 210 1.08 -7.10 21.01
CA ALA A 210 1.77 -5.83 20.75
C ALA A 210 0.83 -4.61 20.87
N PHE A 211 -0.47 -4.79 20.64
CA PHE A 211 -1.48 -3.73 20.78
C PHE A 211 -2.32 -3.88 22.07
N GLY A 212 -2.00 -4.84 22.94
CA GLY A 212 -2.71 -5.08 24.20
C GLY A 212 -4.18 -5.50 24.00
N LEU A 213 -4.45 -6.27 22.95
CA LEU A 213 -5.80 -6.69 22.56
C LEU A 213 -6.13 -8.08 23.09
N ASP A 214 -7.35 -8.22 23.59
CA ASP A 214 -7.91 -9.50 23.99
C ASP A 214 -8.44 -10.29 22.79
N ALA A 215 -8.04 -11.55 22.68
CA ALA A 215 -8.36 -12.44 21.55
C ALA A 215 -9.85 -12.84 21.49
N GLU A 216 -10.60 -12.71 22.58
CA GLU A 216 -12.05 -12.91 22.57
C GLU A 216 -12.78 -11.75 21.88
N ASN A 217 -12.25 -10.54 22.03
CA ASN A 217 -12.86 -9.30 21.56
C ASN A 217 -12.26 -8.81 20.23
N TRP A 218 -11.07 -9.28 19.84
CA TRP A 218 -10.36 -8.86 18.64
C TRP A 218 -9.77 -10.05 17.88
N GLY A 219 -9.97 -10.04 16.58
CA GLY A 219 -9.25 -10.87 15.63
C GLY A 219 -8.28 -10.05 14.79
N VAL A 220 -7.40 -10.76 14.07
CA VAL A 220 -6.41 -10.14 13.20
C VAL A 220 -6.19 -10.98 11.94
N ASN A 221 -6.05 -10.32 10.80
CA ASN A 221 -5.57 -10.92 9.56
C ASN A 221 -4.25 -10.24 9.15
N VAL A 222 -3.20 -11.05 8.99
CA VAL A 222 -1.81 -10.62 8.71
C VAL A 222 -1.37 -10.92 7.27
N GLN A 223 -2.27 -11.40 6.43
CA GLN A 223 -2.00 -11.76 5.04
C GLN A 223 -2.03 -10.59 4.02
N PRO A 224 -2.60 -9.39 4.29
CA PRO A 224 -2.61 -8.33 3.29
C PRO A 224 -1.21 -7.92 2.82
N HIS A 225 -1.00 -7.87 1.51
CA HIS A 225 0.30 -7.50 0.93
C HIS A 225 0.70 -6.03 1.16
N SER A 226 -0.24 -5.16 1.53
CA SER A 226 -0.02 -3.74 1.86
C SER A 226 -1.21 -3.18 2.65
N CYS A 227 -1.10 -1.98 3.22
CA CYS A 227 -2.29 -1.33 3.80
C CYS A 227 -3.33 -0.95 2.73
N THR A 228 -2.92 -0.63 1.50
CA THR A 228 -3.89 -0.39 0.42
C THR A 228 -4.73 -1.63 0.14
N SER A 229 -4.12 -2.81 0.09
CA SER A 229 -4.87 -4.07 -0.05
C SER A 229 -5.66 -4.41 1.21
N ALA A 230 -5.15 -4.10 2.40
CA ALA A 230 -5.86 -4.25 3.66
C ALA A 230 -7.16 -3.42 3.70
N ASN A 231 -7.05 -2.11 3.40
CA ASN A 231 -8.19 -1.20 3.32
C ASN A 231 -9.20 -1.68 2.26
N PHE A 232 -8.71 -2.08 1.07
CA PHE A 232 -9.58 -2.55 0.01
C PHE A 232 -10.29 -3.88 0.33
N ALA A 233 -9.66 -4.76 1.10
CA ALA A 233 -10.28 -5.97 1.63
C ALA A 233 -11.37 -5.67 2.68
N VAL A 234 -11.15 -4.67 3.54
CA VAL A 234 -12.21 -4.21 4.45
C VAL A 234 -13.40 -3.66 3.66
N PHE A 235 -13.16 -2.84 2.64
CA PHE A 235 -14.24 -2.31 1.82
C PHE A 235 -14.99 -3.43 1.10
N THR A 236 -14.28 -4.33 0.42
CA THR A 236 -14.88 -5.43 -0.35
C THR A 236 -15.63 -6.43 0.54
N GLY A 237 -15.15 -6.69 1.76
CA GLY A 237 -15.84 -7.57 2.70
C GLY A 237 -17.12 -6.99 3.30
N LEU A 238 -17.24 -5.66 3.38
CA LEU A 238 -18.35 -5.00 4.09
C LEU A 238 -19.30 -4.21 3.19
N LEU A 239 -18.87 -3.87 1.98
CA LEU A 239 -19.57 -2.98 1.07
C LEU A 239 -19.89 -3.66 -0.25
N LEU A 240 -20.98 -3.23 -0.87
CA LEU A 240 -21.26 -3.49 -2.27
C LEU A 240 -20.64 -2.39 -3.14
N PRO A 241 -20.36 -2.66 -4.43
CA PRO A 241 -19.97 -1.60 -5.36
C PRO A 241 -20.98 -0.44 -5.37
N GLY A 242 -20.47 0.79 -5.32
CA GLY A 242 -21.29 2.01 -5.23
C GLY A 242 -21.73 2.40 -3.81
N ASP A 243 -21.49 1.57 -2.80
CA ASP A 243 -21.69 1.99 -1.41
C ASP A 243 -20.76 3.14 -1.03
N ARG A 244 -21.16 3.88 0.01
CA ARG A 244 -20.57 5.16 0.37
C ARG A 244 -19.47 5.03 1.42
N ILE A 245 -18.35 5.70 1.18
CA ILE A 245 -17.24 5.84 2.13
C ILE A 245 -16.90 7.31 2.38
N MET A 246 -16.44 7.61 3.58
CA MET A 246 -15.99 8.96 3.95
C MET A 246 -14.60 8.90 4.60
N GLY A 247 -13.63 9.60 4.02
CA GLY A 247 -12.25 9.65 4.50
C GLY A 247 -11.66 11.06 4.49
N LEU A 248 -10.51 11.26 5.13
CA LEU A 248 -9.84 12.56 5.11
C LEU A 248 -9.34 12.89 3.70
N ASP A 249 -9.56 14.13 3.26
CA ASP A 249 -9.05 14.61 1.97
C ASP A 249 -7.51 14.53 1.91
N THR A 250 -6.94 14.13 0.76
CA THR A 250 -5.49 13.93 0.63
C THR A 250 -4.68 15.21 0.93
N PRO A 251 -5.05 16.41 0.44
CA PRO A 251 -4.41 17.67 0.83
C PRO A 251 -4.66 18.09 2.29
N SER A 252 -5.68 17.51 2.95
CA SER A 252 -5.93 17.68 4.39
C SER A 252 -5.12 16.69 5.24
N GLY A 253 -4.44 15.73 4.61
CA GLY A 253 -3.57 14.76 5.26
C GLY A 253 -4.03 13.31 5.14
N GLY A 254 -5.11 13.02 4.41
CA GLY A 254 -5.61 11.65 4.19
C GLY A 254 -4.70 10.79 3.31
N ASN A 255 -5.02 9.51 3.21
CA ASN A 255 -4.35 8.58 2.30
C ASN A 255 -5.14 8.42 1.00
N THR A 256 -4.47 8.12 -0.11
CA THR A 256 -5.13 7.87 -1.40
C THR A 256 -6.13 6.72 -1.33
N SER A 257 -5.85 5.67 -0.55
CA SER A 257 -6.76 4.53 -0.38
C SER A 257 -8.06 4.86 0.35
N HIS A 258 -8.19 6.06 0.93
CA HIS A 258 -9.41 6.52 1.61
C HIS A 258 -10.45 7.12 0.63
N GLY A 259 -10.37 6.76 -0.65
CA GLY A 259 -11.32 7.20 -1.66
C GLY A 259 -10.93 8.48 -2.39
N TYR A 260 -9.64 8.69 -2.69
CA TYR A 260 -9.16 9.90 -3.37
C TYR A 260 -9.61 9.98 -4.85
N TYR A 261 -10.14 11.15 -5.22
CA TYR A 261 -10.39 11.62 -6.58
C TYR A 261 -9.92 13.08 -6.70
N THR A 262 -9.57 13.53 -7.91
CA THR A 262 -9.09 14.90 -8.14
C THR A 262 -10.25 15.90 -8.19
N PRO A 263 -10.00 17.21 -7.98
CA PRO A 263 -11.05 18.23 -7.97
C PRO A 263 -11.92 18.31 -9.24
N ASN A 264 -11.41 17.86 -10.39
CA ASN A 264 -12.16 17.77 -11.65
C ASN A 264 -12.99 16.47 -11.79
N GLY A 265 -13.13 15.69 -10.71
CA GLY A 265 -13.93 14.46 -10.67
C GLY A 265 -13.24 13.20 -11.18
N ARG A 266 -11.97 13.24 -11.61
CA ARG A 266 -11.25 12.03 -12.02
C ARG A 266 -10.96 11.15 -10.79
N LYS A 267 -11.56 9.97 -10.78
CA LYS A 267 -11.32 8.90 -9.79
C LYS A 267 -9.89 8.38 -9.93
N VAL A 268 -9.13 8.34 -8.83
CA VAL A 268 -7.70 7.97 -8.82
C VAL A 268 -7.46 6.68 -8.05
N SER A 269 -8.04 6.57 -6.86
CA SER A 269 -7.90 5.38 -6.02
C SER A 269 -8.89 4.29 -6.43
N GLY A 270 -8.50 3.02 -6.26
CA GLY A 270 -9.44 1.89 -6.40
C GLY A 270 -10.70 2.09 -5.54
N ALA A 271 -10.53 2.58 -4.32
CA ALA A 271 -11.66 2.92 -3.44
C ALA A 271 -12.64 3.91 -4.08
N SER A 272 -12.17 4.99 -4.71
CA SER A 272 -13.05 5.94 -5.41
C SER A 272 -13.65 5.41 -6.72
N ILE A 273 -13.03 4.38 -7.32
CA ILE A 273 -13.51 3.75 -8.55
C ILE A 273 -14.69 2.83 -8.25
N PHE A 274 -14.53 1.95 -7.26
CA PHE A 274 -15.52 0.92 -6.93
C PHE A 274 -16.57 1.38 -5.91
N PHE A 275 -16.26 2.38 -5.09
CA PHE A 275 -17.15 2.92 -4.06
C PHE A 275 -17.35 4.43 -4.25
N GLU A 276 -18.45 4.95 -3.71
CA GLU A 276 -18.75 6.38 -3.77
C GLU A 276 -18.11 7.08 -2.57
N SER A 277 -17.12 7.93 -2.84
CA SER A 277 -16.34 8.61 -1.81
C SER A 277 -16.75 10.07 -1.68
N LEU A 278 -16.87 10.55 -0.45
CA LEU A 278 -16.95 11.97 -0.14
C LEU A 278 -15.88 12.31 0.92
N PRO A 279 -14.94 13.24 0.68
CA PRO A 279 -13.94 13.55 1.67
C PRO A 279 -14.43 14.56 2.72
N TYR A 280 -14.01 14.36 3.96
CA TYR A 280 -14.03 15.42 4.98
C TYR A 280 -12.65 16.11 5.04
N LYS A 281 -12.60 17.30 5.62
CA LYS A 281 -11.43 18.20 5.50
C LYS A 281 -10.98 18.74 6.85
N VAL A 282 -9.77 19.27 6.87
CA VAL A 282 -9.34 20.18 7.93
C VAL A 282 -9.93 21.57 7.74
N ASN A 283 -10.07 22.30 8.83
CA ASN A 283 -10.27 23.74 8.81
C ASN A 283 -9.00 24.40 8.20
N PRO A 284 -9.09 25.15 7.09
CA PRO A 284 -7.92 25.72 6.41
C PRO A 284 -7.14 26.75 7.24
N GLN A 285 -7.77 27.38 8.23
CA GLN A 285 -7.14 28.39 9.08
C GLN A 285 -6.33 27.74 10.21
N THR A 286 -6.89 26.73 10.87
CA THR A 286 -6.24 26.08 12.03
C THR A 286 -5.40 24.86 11.62
N GLY A 287 -5.78 24.19 10.53
CA GLY A 287 -5.19 22.92 10.07
C GLY A 287 -5.68 21.69 10.85
N TYR A 288 -6.64 21.83 11.76
CA TYR A 288 -7.26 20.71 12.49
C TYR A 288 -8.49 20.19 11.75
N ILE A 289 -8.85 18.92 11.97
CA ILE A 289 -10.08 18.35 11.39
C ILE A 289 -11.29 19.19 11.83
N ASP A 290 -12.14 19.55 10.88
CA ASP A 290 -13.39 20.30 11.11
C ASP A 290 -14.49 19.28 11.45
N TYR A 291 -14.60 18.92 12.73
CA TYR A 291 -15.48 17.84 13.21
C TYR A 291 -16.97 18.19 13.06
N GLU A 292 -17.31 19.48 13.12
CA GLU A 292 -18.66 19.99 12.89
C GLU A 292 -19.09 19.75 11.44
N LYS A 293 -18.27 20.15 10.47
CA LYS A 293 -18.56 19.88 9.05
C LYS A 293 -18.46 18.41 8.69
N LEU A 294 -17.59 17.67 9.37
CA LEU A 294 -17.54 16.22 9.24
C LEU A 294 -18.88 15.60 9.64
N GLU A 295 -19.45 16.01 10.78
CA GLU A 295 -20.75 15.51 11.24
C GLU A 295 -21.87 15.89 10.27
N GLU A 296 -21.96 17.16 9.88
CA GLU A 296 -22.95 17.66 8.90
C GLU A 296 -22.93 16.81 7.62
N ARG A 297 -21.75 16.66 7.00
CA ARG A 297 -21.59 15.87 5.78
C ARG A 297 -21.89 14.40 5.97
N ALA A 298 -21.55 13.82 7.12
CA ALA A 298 -21.82 12.41 7.39
C ALA A 298 -23.32 12.13 7.49
N LEU A 299 -24.09 13.06 8.06
CA LEU A 299 -25.54 12.92 8.22
C LEU A 299 -26.28 13.03 6.88
N ASP A 300 -25.80 13.88 5.97
CA ASP A 300 -26.36 14.04 4.63
C ASP A 300 -25.92 12.92 3.68
N PHE A 301 -24.62 12.62 3.66
CA PHE A 301 -24.04 11.64 2.75
C PHE A 301 -24.28 10.19 3.19
N ARG A 302 -24.51 9.94 4.49
CA ARG A 302 -24.77 8.59 5.05
C ARG A 302 -23.74 7.54 4.58
N PRO A 303 -22.45 7.72 4.91
CA PRO A 303 -21.44 6.72 4.57
C PRO A 303 -21.71 5.40 5.29
N LYS A 304 -21.40 4.28 4.65
CA LYS A 304 -21.39 2.95 5.26
C LYS A 304 -20.13 2.72 6.09
N ILE A 305 -19.00 3.29 5.65
CA ILE A 305 -17.74 3.32 6.40
C ILE A 305 -17.28 4.76 6.56
N LEU A 306 -17.09 5.18 7.81
CA LEU A 306 -16.36 6.39 8.17
C LEU A 306 -14.93 6.01 8.51
N ILE A 307 -13.97 6.60 7.82
CA ILE A 307 -12.54 6.31 7.94
C ILE A 307 -11.87 7.44 8.70
N CYS A 308 -11.18 7.14 9.80
CA CYS A 308 -10.21 8.03 10.44
C CYS A 308 -8.78 7.50 10.25
N GLY A 309 -7.78 8.32 10.58
CA GLY A 309 -6.38 8.03 10.23
C GLY A 309 -5.93 8.70 8.93
N GLY A 310 -4.62 8.86 8.75
CA GLY A 310 -4.08 9.68 7.68
C GLY A 310 -2.59 9.50 7.43
N SER A 311 -2.12 10.06 6.31
CA SER A 311 -0.73 10.00 5.87
C SER A 311 0.09 11.21 6.30
N SER A 312 -0.55 12.37 6.50
CA SER A 312 0.11 13.66 6.67
C SER A 312 -0.72 14.57 7.58
N TYR A 313 -1.14 14.08 8.75
CA TYR A 313 -1.82 14.87 9.78
C TYR A 313 -0.94 14.91 11.04
N PRO A 314 -0.45 16.09 11.48
CA PRO A 314 0.55 16.18 12.55
C PRO A 314 -0.04 16.17 13.97
N ARG A 315 -1.33 15.88 14.13
CA ARG A 315 -2.05 15.96 15.40
C ARG A 315 -2.69 14.63 15.79
N GLU A 316 -3.09 14.54 17.05
CA GLU A 316 -3.88 13.43 17.58
C GLU A 316 -5.29 13.38 16.96
N TRP A 317 -5.91 12.21 17.03
CA TRP A 317 -7.25 11.96 16.51
C TRP A 317 -8.25 11.84 17.65
N ASP A 318 -9.39 12.52 17.55
CA ASP A 318 -10.49 12.38 18.52
C ASP A 318 -11.39 11.20 18.12
N TYR A 319 -10.96 9.99 18.47
CA TYR A 319 -11.69 8.76 18.14
C TYR A 319 -13.08 8.69 18.79
N ALA A 320 -13.25 9.31 19.96
CA ALA A 320 -14.55 9.39 20.64
C ALA A 320 -15.53 10.21 19.80
N ARG A 321 -15.10 11.36 19.30
CA ARG A 321 -15.91 12.20 18.40
C ARG A 321 -16.23 11.49 17.09
N PHE A 322 -15.25 10.79 16.49
CA PHE A 322 -15.49 9.96 15.30
C PHE A 322 -16.53 8.87 15.57
N ARG A 323 -16.46 8.19 16.72
CA ARG A 323 -17.43 7.16 17.10
C ARG A 323 -18.84 7.73 17.19
N GLN A 324 -19.02 8.86 17.88
CA GLN A 324 -20.31 9.52 18.00
C GLN A 324 -20.92 9.83 16.62
N ILE A 325 -20.13 10.40 15.70
CA ILE A 325 -20.60 10.73 14.35
C ILE A 325 -21.00 9.48 13.59
N ALA A 326 -20.14 8.46 13.63
CA ALA A 326 -20.40 7.20 12.94
C ALA A 326 -21.64 6.47 13.52
N ASP A 327 -21.89 6.56 14.83
CA ASP A 327 -23.11 6.02 15.43
C ASP A 327 -24.37 6.78 14.98
N LYS A 328 -24.31 8.11 14.88
CA LYS A 328 -25.44 8.94 14.39
C LYS A 328 -25.81 8.64 12.93
N CYS A 329 -24.81 8.40 12.07
CA CYS A 329 -25.07 8.10 10.66
C CYS A 329 -25.26 6.60 10.37
N GLY A 330 -24.94 5.72 11.33
CA GLY A 330 -25.04 4.26 11.19
C GLY A 330 -23.85 3.62 10.46
N ALA A 331 -22.68 4.26 10.46
CA ALA A 331 -21.48 3.80 9.78
C ALA A 331 -20.61 2.89 10.66
N VAL A 332 -19.91 1.95 10.00
CA VAL A 332 -18.75 1.27 10.58
C VAL A 332 -17.60 2.28 10.70
N LEU A 333 -16.95 2.34 11.86
CA LEU A 333 -15.78 3.19 12.05
C LEU A 333 -14.50 2.38 11.81
N LEU A 334 -13.76 2.78 10.77
CA LEU A 334 -12.46 2.23 10.39
C LEU A 334 -11.36 3.21 10.76
N CYS A 335 -10.32 2.78 11.49
CA CYS A 335 -9.09 3.55 11.65
C CYS A 335 -7.96 2.97 10.81
N ASP A 336 -7.40 3.76 9.89
CA ASP A 336 -6.12 3.45 9.26
C ASP A 336 -4.96 4.08 10.06
N MET A 337 -4.37 3.28 10.95
CA MET A 337 -3.27 3.72 11.81
C MET A 337 -1.88 3.58 11.17
N ALA A 338 -1.78 3.40 9.85
CA ALA A 338 -0.54 3.03 9.16
C ALA A 338 0.69 3.88 9.50
N GLN A 339 0.50 5.18 9.72
CA GLN A 339 1.60 6.09 10.06
C GLN A 339 2.01 6.03 11.55
N ILE A 340 1.06 5.75 12.44
CA ILE A 340 1.23 5.89 13.90
C ILE A 340 1.12 4.57 14.66
N SER A 341 1.10 3.42 13.96
CA SER A 341 0.95 2.10 14.58
C SER A 341 2.04 1.80 15.62
N GLY A 342 3.27 2.23 15.39
CA GLY A 342 4.32 2.12 16.40
C GLY A 342 4.03 2.93 17.67
N LEU A 343 3.54 4.16 17.51
CA LEU A 343 3.18 5.03 18.64
C LEU A 343 2.02 4.46 19.45
N ILE A 344 1.00 3.92 18.77
CA ILE A 344 -0.16 3.28 19.42
C ILE A 344 0.29 2.04 20.20
N ALA A 345 1.09 1.16 19.59
CA ALA A 345 1.61 -0.04 20.27
C ALA A 345 2.44 0.31 21.52
N ALA A 346 3.23 1.40 21.45
CA ALA A 346 4.01 1.91 22.57
C ALA A 346 3.17 2.68 23.63
N LYS A 347 1.86 2.86 23.40
CA LYS A 347 0.94 3.67 24.23
C LYS A 347 1.35 5.15 24.31
N GLU A 348 1.88 5.66 23.21
CA GLU A 348 2.35 7.03 23.02
C GLU A 348 1.43 7.84 22.09
N ALA A 349 0.28 7.31 21.68
CA ALA A 349 -0.76 8.02 20.94
C ALA A 349 -2.13 7.57 21.43
N ALA A 350 -3.20 8.30 21.09
CA ALA A 350 -4.55 7.88 21.43
C ALA A 350 -4.88 6.50 20.83
N ASN A 351 -5.65 5.69 21.56
CA ASN A 351 -5.90 4.29 21.22
C ASN A 351 -7.15 4.13 20.34
N PRO A 352 -7.04 3.82 19.03
CA PRO A 352 -8.22 3.64 18.18
C PRO A 352 -9.03 2.39 18.53
N PHE A 353 -8.42 1.38 19.15
CA PHE A 353 -9.08 0.11 19.50
C PHE A 353 -10.17 0.25 20.57
N GLU A 354 -10.22 1.38 21.28
CA GLU A 354 -11.30 1.68 22.23
C GLU A 354 -12.62 2.00 21.52
N TYR A 355 -12.55 2.59 20.32
CA TYR A 355 -13.71 3.20 19.65
C TYR A 355 -14.03 2.58 18.29
N CYS A 356 -13.02 2.17 17.54
CA CYS A 356 -13.18 1.72 16.17
C CYS A 356 -13.70 0.28 16.11
N ASP A 357 -14.41 -0.03 15.04
CA ASP A 357 -14.90 -1.38 14.75
C ASP A 357 -13.79 -2.21 14.09
N ILE A 358 -12.99 -1.55 13.24
CA ILE A 358 -11.89 -2.14 12.48
C ILE A 358 -10.70 -1.19 12.53
N VAL A 359 -9.50 -1.74 12.61
CA VAL A 359 -8.25 -0.99 12.55
C VAL A 359 -7.34 -1.63 11.50
N THR A 360 -6.94 -0.86 10.49
CA THR A 360 -5.97 -1.29 9.48
C THR A 360 -4.64 -0.59 9.69
N SER A 361 -3.57 -1.22 9.21
CA SER A 361 -2.25 -0.60 9.26
C SER A 361 -1.30 -1.15 8.21
N THR A 362 -0.24 -0.38 7.95
CA THR A 362 1.00 -0.93 7.39
C THR A 362 1.94 -1.40 8.48
N THR A 363 2.78 -2.36 8.15
CA THR A 363 3.74 -2.92 9.10
C THR A 363 5.15 -2.31 9.05
N HIS A 364 5.45 -1.44 8.07
CA HIS A 364 6.84 -0.98 7.78
C HIS A 364 7.21 0.43 8.23
N LYS A 365 6.23 1.26 8.60
CA LYS A 365 6.47 2.69 8.91
C LYS A 365 7.02 2.85 10.34
N SER A 366 6.28 3.52 11.23
CA SER A 366 6.66 3.62 12.64
C SER A 366 6.78 2.26 13.31
N LEU A 367 6.00 1.25 12.89
CA LEU A 367 6.08 -0.14 13.39
C LEU A 367 7.43 -0.84 13.09
N ARG A 368 8.19 -0.37 12.10
CA ARG A 368 9.55 -0.85 11.77
C ARG A 368 9.64 -2.35 11.42
N GLY A 369 8.56 -2.92 10.89
CA GLY A 369 8.52 -4.29 10.37
C GLY A 369 8.69 -4.37 8.84
N PRO A 370 8.47 -5.56 8.26
CA PRO A 370 8.55 -5.74 6.80
C PRO A 370 7.42 -4.99 6.08
N ARG A 371 7.54 -4.78 4.75
CA ARG A 371 6.48 -4.16 3.95
C ARG A 371 5.28 -5.09 3.78
N GLY A 372 4.16 -4.74 4.40
CA GLY A 372 2.86 -5.38 4.24
C GLY A 372 1.74 -4.63 4.94
N GLY A 373 0.59 -5.28 5.09
CA GLY A 373 -0.61 -4.77 5.75
C GLY A 373 -1.13 -5.73 6.82
N ILE A 374 -1.94 -5.18 7.71
CA ILE A 374 -2.59 -5.92 8.80
C ILE A 374 -3.98 -5.34 9.03
N ILE A 375 -4.96 -6.21 9.31
CA ILE A 375 -6.35 -5.83 9.61
C ILE A 375 -6.71 -6.41 10.97
N PHE A 376 -7.10 -5.55 11.90
CA PHE A 376 -7.71 -5.93 13.16
C PHE A 376 -9.21 -5.67 13.09
N TYR A 377 -10.01 -6.55 13.67
CA TYR A 377 -11.48 -6.43 13.66
C TYR A 377 -12.07 -6.91 14.97
N ARG A 378 -13.17 -6.28 15.39
CA ARG A 378 -13.91 -6.71 16.58
C ARG A 378 -14.56 -8.09 16.37
N LYS A 379 -14.58 -8.85 17.46
CA LYS A 379 -15.25 -10.15 17.62
C LYS A 379 -16.18 -10.09 18.83
N GLY A 380 -17.03 -11.10 18.98
CA GLY A 380 -17.93 -11.22 20.13
C GLY A 380 -19.17 -10.34 20.02
N LYS A 381 -19.77 -9.99 21.16
CA LYS A 381 -21.05 -9.26 21.22
C LYS A 381 -20.87 -7.78 20.92
N LYS A 382 -21.80 -7.22 20.15
CA LYS A 382 -21.89 -5.77 19.92
C LYS A 382 -22.35 -5.06 21.20
N PRO A 383 -21.81 -3.89 21.52
CA PRO A 383 -22.34 -3.07 22.61
C PRO A 383 -23.80 -2.71 22.33
N LYS A 384 -24.65 -2.77 23.36
CA LYS A 384 -26.08 -2.41 23.24
C LYS A 384 -26.19 -0.94 22.83
N LYS A 385 -26.58 -0.66 21.58
CA LYS A 385 -26.86 0.71 21.14
C LYS A 385 -28.17 1.18 21.76
N GLY A 386 -28.08 2.11 22.71
CA GLY A 386 -29.23 2.82 23.23
C GLY A 386 -29.78 3.78 22.18
N GLY A 387 -30.82 3.37 21.45
CA GLY A 387 -31.62 4.25 20.61
C GLY A 387 -31.14 4.39 19.15
N MET A 388 -31.62 3.51 18.28
CA MET A 388 -32.25 3.91 17.01
C MET A 388 -33.06 2.73 16.44
N LEU A 389 -34.38 2.80 16.62
CA LEU A 389 -35.36 2.10 15.77
C LEU A 389 -35.31 2.69 14.35
N LEU A 390 -35.79 1.91 13.39
CA LEU A 390 -36.03 2.21 11.96
C LEU A 390 -35.04 1.56 10.97
N SER A 391 -34.88 0.24 11.06
CA SER A 391 -34.92 -0.65 9.90
C SER A 391 -35.01 -2.09 10.40
N GLN A 392 -36.08 -2.78 10.04
CA GLN A 392 -36.24 -4.21 10.29
C GLN A 392 -35.11 -5.01 9.61
N GLY A 393 -34.66 -6.06 10.29
CA GLY A 393 -33.78 -7.09 9.75
C GLY A 393 -32.83 -7.60 10.83
N ASN A 394 -33.10 -8.80 11.37
CA ASN A 394 -32.26 -9.59 12.29
C ASN A 394 -30.98 -8.88 12.78
N CYS A 395 -31.08 -8.13 13.87
CA CYS A 395 -29.92 -7.53 14.51
C CYS A 395 -29.06 -8.65 15.07
N ASN A 396 -28.09 -9.12 14.28
CA ASN A 396 -27.09 -10.06 14.76
C ASN A 396 -26.35 -9.38 15.92
N GLU A 397 -26.61 -9.88 17.14
CA GLU A 397 -26.05 -9.33 18.39
C GLU A 397 -24.52 -9.51 18.46
N GLN A 398 -23.95 -10.29 17.54
CA GLN A 398 -22.52 -10.52 17.42
C GLN A 398 -21.92 -9.76 16.23
N TYR A 399 -20.63 -9.45 16.33
CA TYR A 399 -19.82 -8.97 15.22
C TYR A 399 -19.59 -10.11 14.21
N ASP A 400 -19.79 -9.79 12.94
CA ASP A 400 -19.68 -10.69 11.78
C ASP A 400 -18.51 -10.31 10.86
N PHE A 401 -17.53 -9.55 11.39
CA PHE A 401 -16.40 -9.04 10.62
C PHE A 401 -15.37 -10.11 10.26
N GLU A 402 -15.14 -11.10 11.14
CA GLU A 402 -14.09 -12.11 10.97
C GLU A 402 -14.23 -12.88 9.66
N GLU A 403 -15.40 -13.48 9.42
CA GLU A 403 -15.67 -14.24 8.21
C GLU A 403 -15.58 -13.35 6.96
N LYS A 404 -16.23 -12.17 6.99
CA LYS A 404 -16.27 -11.23 5.86
C LYS A 404 -14.89 -10.71 5.46
N ILE A 405 -14.08 -10.31 6.44
CA ILE A 405 -12.74 -9.77 6.20
C ILE A 405 -11.80 -10.88 5.74
N ASN A 406 -11.81 -12.04 6.40
CA ASN A 406 -10.94 -13.15 6.01
C ASN A 406 -11.28 -13.62 4.59
N PHE A 407 -12.57 -13.81 4.27
CA PHE A 407 -13.04 -14.14 2.93
C PHE A 407 -12.66 -13.08 1.89
N SER A 408 -12.73 -11.80 2.27
CA SER A 408 -12.35 -10.73 1.36
C SER A 408 -10.85 -10.67 1.09
N VAL A 409 -10.00 -11.00 2.06
CA VAL A 409 -8.55 -11.12 1.83
C VAL A 409 -8.28 -12.30 0.92
N PHE A 410 -8.83 -13.47 1.25
CA PHE A 410 -8.78 -14.68 0.44
C PHE A 410 -10.09 -15.48 0.62
N PRO A 411 -10.77 -15.90 -0.46
CA PRO A 411 -10.32 -15.97 -1.85
C PRO A 411 -10.66 -14.75 -2.72
N SER A 412 -11.29 -13.71 -2.18
CA SER A 412 -11.87 -12.65 -3.02
C SER A 412 -10.82 -11.79 -3.75
N LEU A 413 -9.75 -11.36 -3.06
CA LEU A 413 -8.80 -10.38 -3.60
C LEU A 413 -7.38 -10.91 -3.80
N GLN A 414 -6.85 -11.70 -2.87
CA GLN A 414 -5.48 -12.22 -2.93
C GLN A 414 -5.49 -13.74 -3.19
N GLY A 415 -4.34 -14.29 -3.58
CA GLY A 415 -4.07 -15.74 -3.66
C GLY A 415 -3.20 -16.20 -2.48
N GLY A 416 -2.12 -16.93 -2.77
CA GLY A 416 -1.16 -17.42 -1.76
C GLY A 416 -0.56 -16.32 -0.85
N PRO A 417 -0.63 -16.46 0.49
CA PRO A 417 0.03 -15.54 1.43
C PRO A 417 1.55 -15.53 1.30
N HIS A 418 2.19 -14.37 1.55
CA HIS A 418 3.64 -14.24 1.56
C HIS A 418 4.21 -14.67 2.92
N ASN A 419 4.55 -15.96 3.08
CA ASN A 419 4.94 -16.54 4.37
C ASN A 419 6.26 -15.99 4.94
N ASN A 420 7.22 -15.64 4.08
CA ASN A 420 8.44 -14.93 4.47
C ASN A 420 8.14 -13.56 5.10
N HIS A 421 7.15 -12.85 4.54
CA HIS A 421 6.66 -11.60 5.11
C HIS A 421 5.99 -11.82 6.48
N ILE A 422 5.11 -12.82 6.61
CA ILE A 422 4.42 -13.13 7.89
C ILE A 422 5.43 -13.50 8.99
N ALA A 423 6.46 -14.29 8.66
CA ALA A 423 7.54 -14.62 9.59
C ALA A 423 8.33 -13.38 10.02
N ALA A 424 8.71 -12.53 9.06
CA ALA A 424 9.41 -11.28 9.34
C ALA A 424 8.54 -10.32 10.18
N LEU A 425 7.22 -10.31 9.98
CA LEU A 425 6.28 -9.54 10.77
C LEU A 425 6.19 -10.07 12.20
N ALA A 426 6.14 -11.38 12.39
CA ALA A 426 6.16 -11.98 13.71
C ALA A 426 7.42 -11.61 14.51
N ILE A 427 8.58 -11.48 13.85
CA ILE A 427 9.83 -10.99 14.47
C ILE A 427 9.68 -9.53 14.88
N ALA A 428 9.19 -8.67 13.98
CA ALA A 428 8.99 -7.25 14.27
C ALA A 428 8.01 -7.04 15.44
N LEU A 429 6.88 -7.75 15.46
CA LEU A 429 5.89 -7.66 16.53
C LEU A 429 6.43 -8.08 17.90
N LYS A 430 7.35 -9.06 17.92
CA LYS A 430 8.09 -9.41 19.16
C LYS A 430 8.91 -8.22 19.67
N GLN A 431 9.57 -7.47 18.78
CA GLN A 431 10.34 -6.29 19.15
C GLN A 431 9.41 -5.14 19.59
N VAL A 432 8.26 -4.96 18.92
CA VAL A 432 7.29 -3.92 19.25
C VAL A 432 6.79 -4.04 20.70
N ALA A 433 6.67 -5.27 21.21
CA ALA A 433 6.24 -5.54 22.57
C ALA A 433 7.31 -5.30 23.65
N THR A 434 8.53 -4.85 23.31
CA THR A 434 9.61 -4.68 24.31
C THR A 434 9.69 -3.26 24.89
N PRO A 435 10.23 -3.10 26.11
CA PRO A 435 10.46 -1.77 26.71
C PRO A 435 11.37 -0.87 25.86
N GLU A 436 12.37 -1.44 25.19
CA GLU A 436 13.30 -0.69 24.33
C GLU A 436 12.57 -0.08 23.13
N TYR A 437 11.60 -0.78 22.58
CA TYR A 437 10.77 -0.25 21.50
C TYR A 437 9.87 0.89 21.97
N LYS A 438 9.33 0.80 23.20
CA LYS A 438 8.60 1.91 23.81
C LYS A 438 9.50 3.14 23.99
N ALA A 439 10.72 2.96 24.50
CA ALA A 439 11.70 4.05 24.63
C ALA A 439 12.05 4.66 23.26
N TYR A 440 12.19 3.84 22.22
CA TYR A 440 12.37 4.30 20.84
C TYR A 440 11.20 5.18 20.36
N MET A 441 9.95 4.76 20.56
CA MET A 441 8.78 5.56 20.16
C MET A 441 8.63 6.87 20.95
N GLN A 442 8.98 6.87 22.24
CA GLN A 442 9.09 8.10 23.02
C GLN A 442 10.12 9.06 22.42
N GLN A 443 11.29 8.54 22.04
CA GLN A 443 12.33 9.34 21.39
C GLN A 443 11.87 9.86 20.02
N VAL A 444 11.14 9.07 19.23
CA VAL A 444 10.58 9.50 17.94
C VAL A 444 9.71 10.76 18.11
N LYS A 445 8.82 10.77 19.11
CA LYS A 445 7.98 11.94 19.42
C LYS A 445 8.79 13.13 19.92
N LYS A 446 9.72 12.91 20.86
CA LYS A 446 10.60 13.98 21.38
C LYS A 446 11.40 14.64 20.26
N ASN A 447 11.97 13.84 19.36
CA ASN A 447 12.70 14.30 18.20
C ASN A 447 11.83 15.12 17.25
N ALA A 448 10.58 14.70 17.00
CA ALA A 448 9.65 15.44 16.16
C ALA A 448 9.28 16.80 16.77
N GLN A 449 9.06 16.84 18.08
CA GLN A 449 8.80 18.07 18.84
C GLN A 449 10.03 18.99 18.89
N ALA A 450 11.23 18.44 19.05
CA ALA A 450 12.50 19.18 19.02
C ALA A 450 12.73 19.82 17.64
N LEU A 451 12.53 19.04 16.57
CA LEU A 451 12.62 19.54 15.20
C LEU A 451 11.59 20.65 14.92
N ALA A 452 10.34 20.44 15.33
CA ALA A 452 9.28 21.45 15.19
C ALA A 452 9.63 22.75 15.94
N SER A 453 10.10 22.63 17.18
CA SER A 453 10.54 23.77 17.98
C SER A 453 11.73 24.51 17.34
N SER A 454 12.69 23.75 16.80
CA SER A 454 13.88 24.28 16.14
C SER A 454 13.55 25.08 14.87
N LEU A 455 12.66 24.55 14.02
CA LEU A 455 12.15 25.22 12.82
C LEU A 455 11.34 26.47 13.20
N SER A 456 10.48 26.39 14.21
CA SER A 456 9.70 27.53 14.70
C SER A 456 10.57 28.66 15.23
N ARG A 457 11.63 28.37 16.01
CA ARG A 457 12.63 29.37 16.45
C ARG A 457 13.29 30.07 15.28
N ARG A 458 13.47 29.35 14.16
CA ARG A 458 14.01 29.86 12.90
C ARG A 458 12.95 30.51 11.99
N LYS A 459 11.79 30.86 12.55
CA LYS A 459 10.68 31.55 11.86
C LYS A 459 10.09 30.75 10.68
N CYS A 460 10.25 29.43 10.68
CA CYS A 460 9.62 28.56 9.69
C CYS A 460 8.14 28.32 10.05
N LYS A 461 7.25 28.38 9.05
CA LYS A 461 5.81 28.23 9.27
C LYS A 461 5.39 26.76 9.19
N LEU A 462 5.05 26.16 10.33
CA LEU A 462 4.52 24.79 10.40
C LEU A 462 2.99 24.78 10.33
N ILE A 463 2.41 23.79 9.65
CA ILE A 463 0.95 23.57 9.67
C ILE A 463 0.56 23.16 11.09
N THR A 464 -0.52 23.74 11.63
CA THR A 464 -0.95 23.63 13.03
C THR A 464 0.07 24.14 14.08
N GLY A 465 1.21 24.71 13.68
CA GLY A 465 2.23 25.27 14.57
C GLY A 465 3.13 24.26 15.29
N GLY A 466 2.96 22.94 15.09
CA GLY A 466 3.73 21.92 15.78
C GLY A 466 3.30 20.50 15.41
N THR A 467 3.57 19.54 16.28
CA THR A 467 3.19 18.14 16.11
C THR A 467 2.97 17.44 17.45
N ASP A 468 2.05 16.48 17.46
CA ASP A 468 1.81 15.56 18.58
C ASP A 468 2.30 14.12 18.26
N ASN A 469 2.81 13.88 17.04
CA ASN A 469 3.22 12.56 16.56
C ASN A 469 4.64 12.58 15.95
N HIS A 470 4.95 11.66 15.04
CA HIS A 470 6.28 11.43 14.46
C HIS A 470 6.60 12.31 13.24
N LEU A 471 5.66 13.15 12.79
CA LEU A 471 5.83 13.97 11.59
C LEU A 471 5.42 15.42 11.79
N LEU A 472 5.93 16.30 10.94
CA LEU A 472 5.50 17.69 10.84
C LEU A 472 5.32 18.07 9.37
N LEU A 473 4.52 19.11 9.14
CA LEU A 473 4.31 19.68 7.82
C LEU A 473 4.86 21.10 7.80
N TRP A 474 5.79 21.37 6.89
CA TRP A 474 6.40 22.68 6.75
C TRP A 474 5.87 23.37 5.49
N ASN A 475 5.33 24.58 5.67
CA ASN A 475 4.89 25.47 4.60
C ASN A 475 6.08 26.28 4.06
N LEU A 476 6.47 26.01 2.82
CA LEU A 476 7.60 26.64 2.13
C LEU A 476 7.22 27.91 1.37
N ARG A 477 5.93 28.27 1.31
CA ARG A 477 5.46 29.49 0.61
C ARG A 477 6.13 30.79 1.10
N PRO A 478 6.44 30.99 2.40
CA PRO A 478 7.20 32.16 2.86
C PRO A 478 8.59 32.30 2.21
N PHE A 479 9.17 31.21 1.71
CA PHE A 479 10.42 31.20 0.95
C PHE A 479 10.21 31.36 -0.57
N GLY A 480 8.97 31.55 -1.03
CA GLY A 480 8.63 31.62 -2.45
C GLY A 480 8.77 30.28 -3.20
N LEU A 481 8.94 29.17 -2.47
CA LEU A 481 9.26 27.85 -2.99
C LEU A 481 8.02 26.98 -3.21
N THR A 482 8.18 26.01 -4.11
CA THR A 482 7.29 24.84 -4.20
C THR A 482 8.00 23.62 -3.62
N GLY A 483 7.25 22.65 -3.09
CA GLY A 483 7.83 21.42 -2.57
C GLY A 483 8.64 20.65 -3.60
N LYS A 484 8.27 20.71 -4.89
CA LYS A 484 9.02 20.08 -6.00
C LYS A 484 10.46 20.59 -6.12
N ILE A 485 10.66 21.90 -6.00
CA ILE A 485 11.99 22.50 -6.14
C ILE A 485 12.83 22.18 -4.90
N TYR A 486 12.24 22.35 -3.73
CA TYR A 486 12.92 22.10 -2.46
C TYR A 486 13.33 20.63 -2.31
N GLU A 487 12.43 19.69 -2.59
CA GLU A 487 12.71 18.24 -2.54
C GLU A 487 13.93 17.87 -3.40
N LYS A 488 14.02 18.43 -4.62
CA LYS A 488 15.15 18.17 -5.53
C LYS A 488 16.48 18.72 -5.02
N VAL A 489 16.48 19.89 -4.40
CA VAL A 489 17.68 20.47 -3.79
C VAL A 489 18.10 19.65 -2.57
N CYS A 490 17.14 19.23 -1.73
CA CYS A 490 17.41 18.33 -0.62
C CYS A 490 18.02 16.99 -1.09
N GLU A 491 17.47 16.38 -2.14
CA GLU A 491 18.01 15.15 -2.74
C GLU A 491 19.47 15.33 -3.20
N MET A 492 19.78 16.45 -3.87
CA MET A 492 21.16 16.78 -4.24
C MET A 492 22.08 17.04 -3.05
N CYS A 493 21.55 17.29 -1.86
CA CYS A 493 22.30 17.46 -0.61
C CYS A 493 22.27 16.20 0.27
N HIS A 494 21.76 15.07 -0.23
CA HIS A 494 21.55 13.82 0.53
C HIS A 494 20.62 13.97 1.74
N ILE A 495 19.60 14.83 1.61
CA ILE A 495 18.50 14.96 2.55
C ILE A 495 17.24 14.45 1.84
N THR A 496 16.64 13.38 2.35
CA THR A 496 15.52 12.73 1.69
C THR A 496 14.20 13.16 2.34
N VAL A 497 13.41 13.98 1.65
CA VAL A 497 12.09 14.49 2.11
C VAL A 497 11.00 14.21 1.08
N ASN A 498 9.73 14.42 1.43
CA ASN A 498 8.64 14.28 0.47
C ASN A 498 7.79 15.56 0.36
N LYS A 499 7.58 16.05 -0.86
CA LYS A 499 6.66 17.15 -1.16
C LYS A 499 5.21 16.74 -0.94
N ILE A 500 4.39 17.70 -0.51
CA ILE A 500 2.95 17.53 -0.32
C ILE A 500 2.17 18.76 -0.77
N ALA A 501 0.89 18.54 -1.09
CA ALA A 501 -0.07 19.62 -1.19
C ALA A 501 -0.56 20.02 0.21
N ILE A 502 -0.75 21.33 0.43
CA ILE A 502 -1.24 21.91 1.68
C ILE A 502 -2.33 22.94 1.39
N PHE A 503 -3.24 23.13 2.35
CA PHE A 503 -4.22 24.22 2.32
C PHE A 503 -3.54 25.56 2.61
N GLY A 504 -3.83 26.56 1.79
CA GLY A 504 -3.62 27.97 2.11
C GLY A 504 -4.66 28.48 3.10
N GLU A 505 -4.40 29.63 3.72
CA GLU A 505 -5.32 30.26 4.69
C GLU A 505 -6.67 30.64 4.05
N ASN A 506 -6.66 30.89 2.74
CA ASN A 506 -7.83 31.13 1.91
C ASN A 506 -8.52 29.83 1.43
N GLY A 507 -8.10 28.65 1.91
CA GLY A 507 -8.65 27.36 1.49
C GLY A 507 -8.12 26.82 0.15
N VAL A 508 -7.24 27.53 -0.54
CA VAL A 508 -6.68 27.09 -1.83
C VAL A 508 -5.60 26.05 -1.61
N ILE A 509 -5.69 24.92 -2.31
CA ILE A 509 -4.68 23.85 -2.25
C ILE A 509 -3.45 24.27 -3.05
N THR A 510 -2.26 24.15 -2.45
CA THR A 510 -0.99 24.54 -3.08
C THR A 510 0.07 23.44 -2.91
N PRO A 511 0.97 23.21 -3.88
CA PRO A 511 2.08 22.25 -3.78
C PRO A 511 3.25 22.80 -2.96
N GLY A 512 2.98 23.69 -2.00
CA GLY A 512 3.98 24.48 -1.27
C GLY A 512 4.44 23.86 0.05
N GLY A 513 4.15 22.58 0.30
CA GLY A 513 4.47 21.91 1.55
C GLY A 513 5.50 20.80 1.39
N VAL A 514 6.19 20.50 2.48
CA VAL A 514 6.94 19.25 2.68
C VAL A 514 6.52 18.58 3.97
N ARG A 515 6.53 17.25 3.94
CA ARG A 515 6.32 16.41 5.12
C ARG A 515 7.67 15.84 5.54
N ILE A 516 7.94 15.96 6.82
CA ILE A 516 9.20 15.54 7.44
C ILE A 516 8.83 14.64 8.62
N GLY A 517 9.47 13.49 8.74
CA GLY A 517 9.30 12.62 9.90
C GLY A 517 10.62 12.16 10.49
N THR A 518 10.54 11.73 11.73
CA THR A 518 11.69 11.36 12.58
C THR A 518 11.98 9.86 12.75
N PRO A 519 11.13 8.87 12.38
CA PRO A 519 11.37 7.46 12.70
C PRO A 519 12.71 6.89 12.20
N ALA A 520 13.10 7.17 10.95
CA ALA A 520 14.28 6.59 10.33
C ALA A 520 15.58 7.05 11.02
N MET A 521 15.79 8.37 11.14
CA MET A 521 16.98 8.89 11.85
C MET A 521 16.98 8.54 13.34
N THR A 522 15.81 8.46 13.98
CA THR A 522 15.74 8.01 15.39
C THR A 522 16.16 6.54 15.51
N SER A 523 15.83 5.67 14.54
CA SER A 523 16.29 4.27 14.51
C SER A 523 17.82 4.14 14.40
N ARG A 524 18.50 5.17 13.87
CA ARG A 524 19.96 5.25 13.79
C ARG A 524 20.62 5.77 15.08
N GLY A 525 19.82 6.25 16.03
CA GLY A 525 20.29 6.75 17.33
C GLY A 525 20.24 8.27 17.49
N CYS A 526 19.68 9.02 16.54
CA CYS A 526 19.58 10.47 16.68
C CYS A 526 18.68 10.89 17.86
N LEU A 527 19.11 11.91 18.58
CA LEU A 527 18.42 12.55 19.71
C LEU A 527 18.01 13.98 19.37
N GLU A 528 17.44 14.70 20.34
CA GLU A 528 16.86 16.03 20.15
C GLU A 528 17.88 17.07 19.63
N SER A 529 19.13 17.00 20.10
CA SER A 529 20.21 17.88 19.63
C SER A 529 20.57 17.64 18.16
N ASP A 530 20.54 16.37 17.74
CA ASP A 530 20.80 15.98 16.35
C ASP A 530 19.70 16.52 15.43
N PHE A 531 18.45 16.51 15.90
CA PHE A 531 17.33 17.10 15.18
C PHE A 531 17.36 18.64 15.13
N ASP A 532 18.02 19.35 16.06
CA ASP A 532 18.30 20.79 15.89
C ASP A 532 19.33 21.04 14.78
N THR A 533 20.35 20.18 14.69
CA THR A 533 21.33 20.21 13.59
C THR A 533 20.66 19.92 12.24
N ILE A 534 19.79 18.91 12.18
CA ILE A 534 19.00 18.60 10.97
C ILE A 534 18.11 19.79 10.57
N ALA A 535 17.49 20.51 11.51
CA ALA A 535 16.75 21.73 11.22
C ALA A 535 17.63 22.82 10.57
N SER A 536 18.89 22.94 10.98
CA SER A 536 19.85 23.86 10.35
C SER A 536 20.12 23.48 8.88
N PHE A 537 20.37 22.19 8.60
CA PHE A 537 20.56 21.70 7.24
C PHE A 537 19.32 21.89 6.36
N LEU A 538 18.14 21.61 6.88
CA LEU A 538 16.86 21.83 6.20
C LEU A 538 16.65 23.30 5.81
N LEU A 539 16.96 24.23 6.72
CA LEU A 539 16.86 25.67 6.45
C LEU A 539 17.91 26.13 5.43
N ARG A 540 19.16 25.65 5.54
CA ARG A 540 20.22 25.95 4.57
C ARG A 540 19.82 25.46 3.17
N ALA A 541 19.26 24.26 3.05
CA ALA A 541 18.72 23.75 1.79
C ALA A 541 17.59 24.64 1.23
N ALA A 542 16.75 25.23 2.10
CA ALA A 542 15.66 26.11 1.67
C ALA A 542 16.19 27.44 1.12
N HIS A 543 17.23 27.99 1.75
CA HIS A 543 17.91 29.17 1.23
C HIS A 543 18.58 28.90 -0.12
N ILE A 544 19.30 27.79 -0.26
CA ILE A 544 19.90 27.37 -1.54
C ILE A 544 18.81 27.25 -2.61
N ALA A 545 17.72 26.52 -2.34
CA ALA A 545 16.61 26.38 -3.28
C ALA A 545 16.00 27.73 -3.68
N SER A 546 15.86 28.66 -2.73
CA SER A 546 15.34 30.00 -3.01
C SER A 546 16.28 30.82 -3.89
N MET A 547 17.60 30.72 -3.71
CA MET A 547 18.59 31.38 -4.56
C MET A 547 18.51 30.84 -5.99
N MET A 548 18.57 29.52 -6.15
CA MET A 548 18.53 28.86 -7.46
C MET A 548 17.24 29.17 -8.24
N GLN A 549 16.11 29.30 -7.54
CA GLN A 549 14.85 29.67 -8.17
C GLN A 549 14.86 31.12 -8.69
N ARG A 550 15.57 32.04 -8.01
CA ARG A 550 15.75 33.42 -8.49
C ARG A 550 16.67 33.46 -9.72
N ASP A 551 17.75 32.69 -9.70
CA ASP A 551 18.77 32.74 -10.75
C ASP A 551 18.35 32.04 -12.05
N HIS A 552 17.50 31.00 -11.96
CA HIS A 552 17.11 30.17 -13.11
C HIS A 552 15.62 30.22 -13.50
N GLY A 553 14.81 30.99 -12.78
CA GLY A 553 13.37 31.16 -13.03
C GLY A 553 12.49 29.94 -12.75
N LYS A 554 11.19 30.04 -13.07
CA LYS A 554 10.20 28.95 -12.98
C LYS A 554 9.76 28.50 -14.38
N PRO A 555 9.85 27.20 -14.74
CA PRO A 555 10.56 26.12 -14.03
C PRO A 555 12.07 26.34 -14.01
N LEU A 556 12.82 25.63 -13.14
CA LEU A 556 14.29 25.68 -13.17
C LEU A 556 14.75 25.30 -14.58
N LYS A 557 15.29 26.29 -15.32
CA LYS A 557 15.81 26.09 -16.68
C LYS A 557 17.19 25.42 -16.70
N ALA A 558 17.87 25.38 -15.56
CA ALA A 558 19.18 24.77 -15.42
C ALA A 558 19.12 23.23 -15.48
N SER A 559 20.14 22.62 -16.09
CA SER A 559 20.29 21.17 -16.15
C SER A 559 20.56 20.60 -14.75
N VAL A 560 20.09 19.38 -14.49
CA VAL A 560 20.32 18.67 -13.21
C VAL A 560 21.82 18.59 -12.87
N LYS A 561 22.65 18.39 -13.90
CA LYS A 561 24.10 18.31 -13.77
C LYS A 561 24.70 19.63 -13.28
N SER A 562 24.29 20.75 -13.87
CA SER A 562 24.76 22.09 -13.45
C SER A 562 24.37 22.42 -12.01
N LEU A 563 23.23 21.91 -11.52
CA LEU A 563 22.79 22.12 -10.15
C LEU A 563 23.60 21.25 -9.16
N GLN A 564 23.93 20.02 -9.52
CA GLN A 564 24.73 19.12 -8.67
C GLN A 564 26.16 19.61 -8.42
N GLU A 565 26.72 20.35 -9.37
CA GLU A 565 28.08 20.92 -9.33
C GLU A 565 28.13 22.28 -8.60
N HIS A 566 26.97 22.80 -8.14
CA HIS A 566 26.91 24.07 -7.43
C HIS A 566 27.64 23.99 -6.08
N LYS A 567 28.54 24.95 -5.82
CA LYS A 567 29.41 24.97 -4.63
C LYS A 567 28.65 24.78 -3.32
N ASP A 568 27.55 25.53 -3.13
CA ASP A 568 26.74 25.44 -1.89
C ASP A 568 26.07 24.08 -1.69
N ILE A 569 25.70 23.40 -2.79
CA ILE A 569 25.11 22.05 -2.74
C ILE A 569 26.19 21.04 -2.35
N LEU A 570 27.38 21.12 -2.95
CA LEU A 570 28.50 20.25 -2.63
C LEU A 570 28.94 20.41 -1.17
N GLU A 571 29.01 21.65 -0.67
CA GLU A 571 29.37 21.92 0.72
C GLU A 571 28.32 21.38 1.69
N LEU A 572 27.03 21.63 1.42
CA LEU A 572 25.96 21.09 2.27
C LEU A 572 25.91 19.57 2.21
N ARG A 573 26.07 18.95 1.03
CA ARG A 573 26.14 17.49 0.88
C ARG A 573 27.26 16.89 1.74
N MET A 574 28.47 17.44 1.67
CA MET A 574 29.60 16.95 2.47
C MET A 574 29.34 17.06 3.98
N GLN A 575 28.72 18.16 4.44
CA GLN A 575 28.33 18.31 5.84
C GLN A 575 27.27 17.29 6.27
N VAL A 576 26.28 17.05 5.41
CA VAL A 576 25.21 16.06 5.63
C VAL A 576 25.79 14.65 5.71
N GLU A 577 26.67 14.26 4.79
CA GLU A 577 27.31 12.95 4.78
C GLU A 577 28.20 12.74 6.01
N THR A 578 28.98 13.77 6.38
CA THR A 578 29.83 13.75 7.57
C THR A 578 29.02 13.61 8.86
N PHE A 579 27.84 14.24 8.92
CA PHE A 579 26.93 14.12 10.04
C PHE A 579 26.26 12.73 10.07
N ALA A 580 25.67 12.29 8.97
CA ALA A 580 24.91 11.05 8.90
C ALA A 580 25.78 9.80 9.15
N SER A 581 27.03 9.79 8.68
CA SER A 581 27.96 8.66 8.84
C SER A 581 28.42 8.41 10.28
N GLN A 582 28.15 9.32 11.22
CA GLN A 582 28.45 9.13 12.65
C GLN A 582 27.49 8.16 13.34
N PHE A 583 26.31 7.94 12.76
CA PHE A 583 25.25 7.14 13.36
C PHE A 583 25.24 5.70 12.84
N SER A 584 24.84 4.77 13.71
CA SER A 584 24.69 3.35 13.37
C SER A 584 23.63 3.15 12.28
N MET A 585 23.70 2.01 11.61
CA MET A 585 22.71 1.61 10.60
C MET A 585 22.11 0.24 10.97
N PRO A 586 20.81 0.17 11.30
CA PRO A 586 20.17 -1.12 11.53
C PRO A 586 20.18 -1.98 10.27
N GLY A 587 20.42 -3.28 10.45
CA GLY A 587 20.25 -4.29 9.40
C GLY A 587 21.54 -4.81 8.79
N PHE A 588 22.59 -3.99 8.71
CA PHE A 588 23.89 -4.39 8.15
C PHE A 588 25.04 -3.68 8.87
N ASP A 589 26.20 -4.31 8.86
CA ASP A 589 27.44 -3.70 9.33
C ASP A 589 28.01 -2.81 8.20
N ILE A 590 28.49 -1.62 8.59
CA ILE A 590 28.95 -0.56 7.66
C ILE A 590 30.30 -0.91 7.04
#